data_AF-A0A974RY55-F1
#
_entry.id   AF-A0A974RY55-F1
#
_cell.length_a   1.000
_cell.length_b   1.000
_cell.length_c   1.000
_cell.angle_alpha   90.00
_cell.angle_beta   90.00
_cell.angle_gamma   90.00
#
_symmetry.space_group_name_H-M   'P 1'
#
loop_
_entity.id
_entity.type
_entity.pdbx_description
1 polymer ?
#
loop_
_entity_poly.entity_id
_entity_poly.type
_entity_poly.pdbx_seq_one_letter_code
_entity_poly.pdbx_strand_id
1 'polypeptide(L)'
;MSLSLNNIVNVQLNITPTAPLRNNFGMMALFTPEIGEVFKDQNTLYQIYTSQQSIELDFGVSSETAKASSYFWMQSPKPKQMMVARWIRNDVNIDAVKASLRGTPLLTDLSTLKQITNGCMTVSINGADSVIQDIDLSEATDFADVALIINNQLPHSQVEMRFDSVGNRFIIEAVTAGVAIKLSYVKQGEAVGTYIGSLLRLENGMAQLVAGADAVTLAKQTLAEAMSALNNKTSNWWAATCAVSLTDDEIVSGANWIMATDKKMFGVTTQNPDHIENTSSNIFKDFYDRQMYRVVALYDKNDHYAITSFLARGMSVNFSAQNSTLTMKFKQLPGITPDDLTETEAAKCKALGINFYTYYDQSAMVAEGTVCGGRFFDEVHILDWFVDAVQKQVFTTLYRSPTKIPLTDFGTERINSAIKSVCREGVNNGAFAAGVWNGDPFGTLNTGDYLDEGFYVWSDTTDNLTSSDREQRKAPPSQVALKMAGAIHSVDVIVNFDR
;
A
#
# COMPACT_ATOMS: atom_id res chain seq x y z
N MET A 1 -7.65 48.47 -44.10
CA MET A 1 -7.21 47.74 -42.90
C MET A 1 -8.34 47.74 -41.91
N SER A 2 -9.04 46.61 -41.73
CA SER A 2 -10.06 46.47 -40.69
C SER A 2 -9.38 46.21 -39.35
N LEU A 3 -9.77 46.95 -38.32
CA LEU A 3 -9.29 46.74 -36.94
C LEU A 3 -9.71 45.35 -36.46
N SER A 4 -8.82 44.67 -35.75
CA SER A 4 -9.07 43.31 -35.25
C SER A 4 -10.22 43.27 -34.24
N LEU A 5 -11.09 42.26 -34.34
CA LEU A 5 -12.21 42.04 -33.40
C LEU A 5 -11.73 41.82 -31.95
N ASN A 6 -10.46 41.45 -31.76
CA ASN A 6 -9.78 41.37 -30.45
C ASN A 6 -9.71 42.72 -29.72
N ASN A 7 -9.92 43.85 -30.42
CA ASN A 7 -10.00 45.18 -29.81
C ASN A 7 -11.38 45.48 -29.21
N ILE A 8 -12.40 44.64 -29.50
CA ILE A 8 -13.79 44.81 -29.03
C ILE A 8 -14.20 43.64 -28.11
N VAL A 9 -13.83 42.40 -28.45
CA VAL A 9 -14.14 41.20 -27.65
C VAL A 9 -12.89 40.32 -27.58
N ASN A 10 -12.43 40.04 -26.36
CA ASN A 10 -11.29 39.14 -26.09
C ASN A 10 -11.82 37.85 -25.45
N VAL A 11 -11.57 36.69 -26.08
CA VAL A 11 -11.97 35.38 -25.57
C VAL A 11 -10.71 34.66 -25.10
N GLN A 12 -10.59 34.46 -23.79
CA GLN A 12 -9.49 33.70 -23.19
C GLN A 12 -9.99 32.30 -22.81
N LEU A 13 -9.23 31.27 -23.21
CA LEU A 13 -9.53 29.88 -22.90
C LEU A 13 -8.84 29.52 -21.58
N ASN A 14 -9.62 29.43 -20.51
CA ASN A 14 -9.11 29.01 -19.21
C ASN A 14 -8.94 27.48 -19.21
N ILE A 15 -7.69 27.02 -19.21
CA ILE A 15 -7.37 25.61 -19.01
C ILE A 15 -7.63 25.29 -17.53
N THR A 16 -8.65 24.47 -17.25
CA THR A 16 -8.92 24.04 -15.87
C THR A 16 -7.94 22.96 -15.47
N PRO A 17 -7.28 23.07 -14.31
CA PRO A 17 -6.29 22.09 -13.90
C PRO A 17 -6.92 20.78 -13.37
N THR A 18 -6.15 19.70 -13.41
CA THR A 18 -6.57 18.35 -12.97
C THR A 18 -6.64 18.27 -11.45
N ALA A 19 -7.79 17.87 -10.92
CA ALA A 19 -8.02 17.74 -9.49
C ALA A 19 -7.34 16.50 -8.87
N PRO A 20 -7.01 16.52 -7.56
CA PRO A 20 -6.45 15.37 -6.87
C PRO A 20 -7.44 14.20 -6.78
N LEU A 21 -6.92 12.97 -6.89
CA LEU A 21 -7.71 11.74 -6.80
C LEU A 21 -8.09 11.42 -5.34
N ARG A 22 -9.27 10.80 -5.14
CA ARG A 22 -9.72 10.25 -3.84
C ARG A 22 -8.78 9.15 -3.33
N ASN A 23 -8.65 9.02 -2.01
CA ASN A 23 -7.71 8.09 -1.40
C ASN A 23 -8.26 6.69 -1.64
N ASN A 24 -7.36 5.73 -1.83
CA ASN A 24 -7.78 4.36 -1.98
C ASN A 24 -8.00 3.73 -0.60
N PHE A 25 -9.26 3.67 -0.18
CA PHE A 25 -9.68 2.93 1.02
C PHE A 25 -9.66 1.40 0.83
N GLY A 26 -9.41 0.94 -0.40
CA GLY A 26 -9.20 -0.45 -0.78
C GLY A 26 -7.72 -0.86 -0.85
N MET A 27 -6.82 -0.25 -0.08
CA MET A 27 -5.41 -0.62 -0.08
C MET A 27 -4.94 -1.06 1.31
N MET A 28 -4.50 -2.31 1.40
CA MET A 28 -3.91 -2.90 2.59
C MET A 28 -2.38 -2.88 2.51
N ALA A 29 -1.72 -2.50 3.59
CA ALA A 29 -0.28 -2.68 3.77
C ALA A 29 -0.01 -3.91 4.64
N LEU A 30 0.56 -4.96 4.04
CA LEU A 30 1.05 -6.15 4.73
C LEU A 30 2.53 -5.95 5.07
N PHE A 31 2.84 -5.73 6.34
CA PHE A 31 4.22 -5.58 6.82
C PHE A 31 4.86 -6.96 6.98
N THR A 32 6.01 -7.18 6.36
CA THR A 32 6.72 -8.45 6.43
C THR A 32 8.18 -8.27 6.86
N PRO A 33 8.70 -9.16 7.74
CA PRO A 33 10.12 -9.25 8.02
C PRO A 33 10.91 -10.03 6.96
N GLU A 34 10.24 -10.71 6.03
CA GLU A 34 10.90 -11.49 4.99
C GLU A 34 11.43 -10.57 3.89
N ILE A 35 12.67 -10.82 3.46
CA ILE A 35 13.34 -9.99 2.43
C ILE A 35 12.83 -10.35 1.02
N GLY A 36 12.70 -11.65 0.75
CA GLY A 36 12.40 -12.18 -0.58
C GLY A 36 13.39 -11.72 -1.65
N GLU A 37 12.93 -11.72 -2.90
CA GLU A 37 13.64 -11.19 -4.07
C GLU A 37 13.51 -9.65 -4.20
N VAL A 38 12.64 -9.04 -3.40
CA VAL A 38 12.21 -7.64 -3.54
C VAL A 38 13.01 -6.70 -2.68
N PHE A 39 13.21 -7.03 -1.40
CA PHE A 39 13.82 -6.11 -0.43
C PHE A 39 15.35 -6.22 -0.34
N LYS A 40 16.00 -6.45 -1.48
CA LYS A 40 17.45 -6.66 -1.61
C LYS A 40 18.30 -5.39 -1.53
N ASP A 41 17.68 -4.24 -1.29
CA ASP A 41 18.36 -2.95 -1.20
C ASP A 41 17.80 -2.09 -0.05
N GLN A 42 18.55 -1.07 0.38
CA GLN A 42 18.15 -0.20 1.48
C GLN A 42 16.94 0.72 1.19
N ASN A 43 16.64 1.00 -0.08
CA ASN A 43 15.67 2.01 -0.50
C ASN A 43 14.27 1.44 -0.78
N THR A 44 14.18 0.16 -1.14
CA THR A 44 12.92 -0.51 -1.43
C THR A 44 12.18 -0.78 -0.12
N LEU A 45 11.15 0.02 0.15
CA LEU A 45 10.31 -0.06 1.36
C LEU A 45 9.02 -0.83 1.15
N TYR A 46 8.50 -0.87 -0.07
CA TYR A 46 7.27 -1.58 -0.39
C TYR A 46 7.20 -1.95 -1.86
N GLN A 47 6.34 -2.92 -2.18
CA GLN A 47 5.95 -3.27 -3.53
C GLN A 47 4.43 -3.49 -3.58
N ILE A 48 3.80 -3.09 -4.69
CA ILE A 48 2.36 -3.25 -4.90
C ILE A 48 2.10 -4.48 -5.75
N TYR A 49 1.18 -5.32 -5.30
CA TYR A 49 0.78 -6.56 -5.93
C TYR A 49 -0.68 -6.52 -6.36
N THR A 50 -0.96 -7.16 -7.50
CA THR A 50 -2.30 -7.35 -8.06
C THR A 50 -2.75 -8.81 -8.06
N SER A 51 -1.87 -9.73 -7.64
CA SER A 51 -2.15 -11.16 -7.61
C SER A 51 -1.32 -11.87 -6.54
N GLN A 52 -1.82 -13.03 -6.08
CA GLN A 52 -1.12 -13.92 -5.16
C GLN A 52 0.15 -14.51 -5.80
N GLN A 53 0.09 -14.89 -7.07
CA GLN A 53 1.18 -15.55 -7.79
C GLN A 53 2.44 -14.67 -7.84
N SER A 54 2.28 -13.35 -7.99
CA SER A 54 3.41 -12.42 -7.96
C SER A 54 4.09 -12.36 -6.60
N ILE A 55 3.34 -12.49 -5.49
CA ILE A 55 3.91 -12.53 -4.14
C ILE A 55 4.64 -13.84 -3.93
N GLU A 56 4.08 -14.96 -4.38
CA GLU A 56 4.69 -16.29 -4.27
C GLU A 56 5.98 -16.41 -5.08
N LEU A 57 6.08 -15.74 -6.23
CA LEU A 57 7.32 -15.65 -7.01
C LEU A 57 8.40 -14.86 -6.29
N ASP A 58 8.02 -13.76 -5.64
CA ASP A 58 8.95 -12.84 -5.00
C ASP A 58 9.41 -13.31 -3.62
N PHE A 59 8.54 -13.92 -2.82
CA PHE A 59 8.84 -14.34 -1.44
C PHE A 59 8.95 -15.86 -1.27
N GLY A 60 8.45 -16.64 -2.24
CA GLY A 60 8.34 -18.09 -2.15
C GLY A 60 6.98 -18.54 -1.63
N VAL A 61 6.46 -19.65 -2.18
CA VAL A 61 5.14 -20.22 -1.83
C VAL A 61 4.98 -20.63 -0.37
N SER A 62 6.07 -20.96 0.31
CA SER A 62 6.06 -21.39 1.72
C SER A 62 6.31 -20.24 2.70
N SER A 63 6.54 -19.03 2.21
CA SER A 63 6.81 -17.85 3.04
C SER A 63 5.59 -17.44 3.86
N GLU A 64 5.83 -16.81 5.01
CA GLU A 64 4.74 -16.29 5.83
C GLU A 64 4.02 -15.13 5.13
N THR A 65 4.73 -14.36 4.29
CA THR A 65 4.15 -13.33 3.42
C THR A 65 3.15 -13.92 2.44
N ALA A 66 3.50 -15.02 1.77
CA ALA A 66 2.59 -15.70 0.84
C ALA A 66 1.36 -16.28 1.57
N LYS A 67 1.55 -16.90 2.74
CA LYS A 67 0.45 -17.44 3.54
C LYS A 67 -0.51 -16.34 3.99
N ALA A 68 0.00 -15.28 4.62
CA ALA A 68 -0.82 -14.18 5.12
C ALA A 68 -1.59 -13.47 3.99
N SER A 69 -0.94 -13.24 2.84
CA SER A 69 -1.56 -12.59 1.68
C SER A 69 -2.59 -13.47 0.96
N SER A 70 -2.47 -14.80 1.03
CA SER A 70 -3.42 -15.71 0.38
C SER A 70 -4.87 -15.45 0.83
N TYR A 71 -5.09 -15.19 2.13
CA TYR A 71 -6.40 -14.86 2.69
C TYR A 71 -7.01 -13.57 2.15
N PHE A 72 -6.18 -12.60 1.78
CA PHE A 72 -6.63 -11.38 1.09
C PHE A 72 -7.19 -11.73 -0.30
N TRP A 73 -6.50 -12.61 -1.04
CA TRP A 73 -6.88 -12.96 -2.41
C TRP A 73 -8.03 -13.98 -2.50
N MET A 74 -8.27 -14.78 -1.45
CA MET A 74 -9.41 -15.70 -1.36
C MET A 74 -10.76 -14.99 -1.18
N GLN A 75 -10.75 -13.73 -0.72
CA GLN A 75 -11.98 -12.97 -0.52
C GLN A 75 -12.68 -12.62 -1.85
N SER A 76 -14.02 -12.57 -1.77
CA SER A 76 -14.90 -12.14 -2.86
C SER A 76 -16.15 -11.46 -2.30
N PRO A 77 -16.39 -10.17 -2.60
CA PRO A 77 -15.47 -9.23 -3.25
C PRO A 77 -14.25 -8.89 -2.38
N LYS A 78 -13.20 -8.38 -3.02
CA LYS A 78 -11.93 -7.95 -2.42
C LYS A 78 -11.37 -6.71 -3.14
N PRO A 79 -10.41 -5.99 -2.55
CA PRO A 79 -9.74 -4.91 -3.25
C PRO A 79 -8.82 -5.42 -4.38
N LYS A 80 -8.50 -4.55 -5.34
CA LYS A 80 -7.75 -4.92 -6.56
C LYS A 80 -6.25 -5.04 -6.36
N GLN A 81 -5.73 -4.44 -5.29
CA GLN A 81 -4.31 -4.31 -5.03
C GLN A 81 -4.03 -4.46 -3.55
N MET A 82 -2.85 -4.97 -3.24
CA MET A 82 -2.29 -5.06 -1.90
C MET A 82 -0.86 -4.54 -1.93
N MET A 83 -0.44 -3.84 -0.89
CA MET A 83 0.93 -3.39 -0.69
C MET A 83 1.62 -4.36 0.27
N VAL A 84 2.78 -4.87 -0.09
CA VAL A 84 3.68 -5.56 0.85
C VAL A 84 4.78 -4.58 1.22
N ALA A 85 4.94 -4.30 2.51
CA ALA A 85 5.90 -3.35 3.04
C ALA A 85 6.94 -4.07 3.90
N ARG A 86 8.18 -3.58 3.83
CA ARG A 86 9.28 -4.13 4.63
C ARG A 86 9.16 -3.68 6.08
N TRP A 87 9.37 -4.61 7.00
CA TRP A 87 9.58 -4.33 8.42
C TRP A 87 10.85 -5.05 8.92
N ILE A 88 11.84 -4.28 9.34
CA ILE A 88 13.11 -4.84 9.83
C ILE A 88 12.93 -5.26 11.29
N ARG A 89 12.32 -6.43 11.54
CA ARG A 89 12.04 -6.92 12.90
C ARG A 89 13.30 -7.26 13.69
N ASN A 90 14.32 -7.77 13.00
CA ASN A 90 15.65 -8.03 13.52
C ASN A 90 16.69 -7.37 12.61
N ASP A 91 17.92 -7.19 13.07
CA ASP A 91 19.00 -6.66 12.22
C ASP A 91 19.17 -7.53 10.97
N VAL A 92 19.15 -6.89 9.80
CA VAL A 92 19.28 -7.55 8.50
C VAL A 92 20.57 -7.11 7.85
N ASN A 93 21.44 -8.07 7.51
CA ASN A 93 22.60 -7.82 6.67
C ASN A 93 22.23 -8.10 5.22
N ILE A 94 22.29 -7.07 4.39
CA ILE A 94 22.24 -7.20 2.94
C ILE A 94 23.67 -7.40 2.47
N ASP A 95 23.94 -8.54 1.84
CA ASP A 95 25.26 -8.85 1.30
C ASP A 95 25.65 -7.89 0.17
N ALA A 96 26.95 -7.65 0.03
CA ALA A 96 27.46 -6.85 -1.06
C ALA A 96 27.14 -7.51 -2.42
N VAL A 97 26.77 -6.69 -3.41
CA VAL A 97 26.48 -7.12 -4.78
C VAL A 97 27.68 -6.83 -5.68
N LYS A 98 28.11 -7.81 -6.47
CA LYS A 98 29.12 -7.62 -7.51
C LYS A 98 28.54 -6.80 -8.66
N ALA A 99 29.29 -5.80 -9.12
CA ALA A 99 28.96 -5.14 -10.38
C ALA A 99 29.06 -6.16 -11.52
N SER A 100 28.07 -6.21 -12.42
CA SER A 100 28.11 -7.13 -13.57
C SER A 100 27.56 -6.50 -14.84
N LEU A 101 28.15 -6.84 -15.97
CA LEU A 101 27.67 -6.56 -17.32
C LEU A 101 27.19 -7.88 -17.90
N ARG A 102 25.87 -8.02 -18.03
CA ARG A 102 25.22 -9.26 -18.47
C ARG A 102 24.78 -9.13 -19.92
N GLY A 103 25.33 -9.95 -20.81
CA GLY A 103 24.91 -9.97 -22.21
C GLY A 103 23.49 -10.52 -22.39
N THR A 104 22.90 -10.23 -23.54
CA THR A 104 21.70 -10.93 -24.04
C THR A 104 22.07 -12.35 -24.53
N PRO A 105 21.09 -13.26 -24.68
CA PRO A 105 21.36 -14.59 -25.23
C PRO A 105 22.11 -14.51 -26.56
N LEU A 106 23.15 -15.33 -26.69
CA LEU A 106 23.99 -15.39 -27.88
C LEU A 106 23.16 -15.76 -29.11
N LEU A 107 23.43 -15.05 -30.21
CA LEU A 107 22.96 -15.44 -31.56
C LEU A 107 24.11 -16.00 -32.42
N THR A 108 25.29 -16.15 -31.82
CA THR A 108 26.53 -16.53 -32.52
C THR A 108 26.93 -17.92 -32.08
N ASP A 109 27.11 -18.82 -33.03
CA ASP A 109 27.57 -20.18 -32.74
C ASP A 109 29.07 -20.24 -32.43
N LEU A 110 29.48 -21.27 -31.68
CA LEU A 110 30.88 -21.50 -31.32
C LEU A 110 31.79 -21.57 -32.56
N SER A 111 31.32 -22.13 -33.67
CA SER A 111 32.09 -22.20 -34.93
C SER A 111 32.49 -20.83 -35.46
N THR A 112 31.65 -19.82 -35.28
CA THR A 112 31.91 -18.45 -35.70
C THR A 112 32.92 -17.79 -34.76
N LEU A 113 32.83 -18.05 -33.45
CA LEU A 113 33.83 -17.56 -32.49
C LEU A 113 35.21 -18.18 -32.75
N LYS A 114 35.29 -19.48 -33.10
CA LYS A 114 36.56 -20.17 -33.41
C LYS A 114 37.27 -19.65 -34.66
N GLN A 115 36.60 -18.91 -35.53
CA GLN A 115 37.24 -18.26 -36.68
C GLN A 115 38.05 -17.01 -36.28
N ILE A 116 37.93 -16.56 -35.04
CA ILE A 116 38.60 -15.36 -34.53
C ILE A 116 39.95 -15.77 -33.94
N THR A 117 41.01 -15.53 -34.69
CA THR A 117 42.40 -15.79 -34.28
C THR A 117 43.14 -14.55 -33.76
N ASN A 118 42.53 -13.36 -33.91
CA ASN A 118 43.03 -12.10 -33.38
C ASN A 118 41.85 -11.18 -33.00
N GLY A 119 41.19 -11.53 -31.89
CA GLY A 119 40.05 -10.82 -31.33
C GLY A 119 40.47 -9.67 -30.43
N CYS A 120 39.65 -8.62 -30.39
CA CYS A 120 39.89 -7.48 -29.52
C CYS A 120 38.59 -6.93 -28.92
N MET A 121 38.70 -6.30 -27.74
CA MET A 121 37.62 -5.54 -27.09
C MET A 121 38.21 -4.60 -26.03
N THR A 122 37.52 -3.50 -25.74
CA THR A 122 37.88 -2.59 -24.64
C THR A 122 36.79 -2.64 -23.57
N VAL A 123 37.19 -2.92 -22.33
CA VAL A 123 36.30 -2.87 -21.15
C VAL A 123 36.65 -1.62 -20.36
N SER A 124 35.69 -0.73 -20.16
CA SER A 124 35.91 0.42 -19.27
C SER A 124 35.53 0.05 -17.84
N ILE A 125 36.48 0.16 -16.92
CA ILE A 125 36.32 -0.10 -15.49
C ILE A 125 36.60 1.21 -14.75
N ASN A 126 35.65 1.69 -13.94
CA ASN A 126 35.75 2.96 -13.21
C ASN A 126 36.04 4.18 -14.11
N GLY A 127 35.65 4.11 -15.39
CA GLY A 127 35.91 5.14 -16.38
C GLY A 127 37.30 5.07 -17.04
N ALA A 128 38.16 4.13 -16.63
CA ALA A 128 39.43 3.83 -17.29
C ALA A 128 39.26 2.68 -18.30
N ASP A 129 39.76 2.86 -19.52
CA ASP A 129 39.68 1.86 -20.57
C ASP A 129 40.79 0.81 -20.40
N SER A 130 40.40 -0.47 -20.27
CA SER A 130 41.28 -1.62 -20.34
C SER A 130 41.17 -2.25 -21.73
N VAL A 131 42.22 -2.09 -22.53
CA VAL A 131 42.30 -2.62 -23.90
C VAL A 131 42.69 -4.09 -23.85
N ILE A 132 41.90 -4.94 -24.49
CA ILE A 132 42.09 -6.39 -24.56
C ILE A 132 42.25 -6.75 -26.03
N GLN A 133 43.34 -7.43 -26.36
CA GLN A 133 43.75 -7.75 -27.73
C GLN A 133 44.44 -9.11 -27.76
N ASP A 134 44.82 -9.55 -28.96
CA ASP A 134 45.52 -10.83 -29.17
C ASP A 134 44.73 -12.05 -28.63
N ILE A 135 43.39 -11.98 -28.69
CA ILE A 135 42.51 -13.06 -28.24
C ILE A 135 42.38 -14.10 -29.38
N ASP A 136 42.92 -15.29 -29.18
CA ASP A 136 42.76 -16.42 -30.11
C ASP A 136 41.73 -17.42 -29.55
N LEU A 137 40.60 -17.56 -30.23
CA LEU A 137 39.51 -18.45 -29.83
C LEU A 137 39.50 -19.77 -30.62
N SER A 138 40.48 -20.01 -31.51
CA SER A 138 40.48 -21.16 -32.42
C SER A 138 40.56 -22.51 -31.71
N GLU A 139 41.18 -22.56 -30.53
CA GLU A 139 41.31 -23.78 -29.72
C GLU A 139 40.17 -23.98 -28.70
N ALA A 140 39.22 -23.04 -28.56
CA ALA A 140 38.13 -23.16 -27.60
C ALA A 140 37.25 -24.40 -27.89
N THR A 141 36.96 -25.23 -26.87
CA THR A 141 36.15 -26.44 -27.04
C THR A 141 34.67 -26.21 -26.73
N ASP A 142 34.37 -25.23 -25.87
CA ASP A 142 33.02 -24.77 -25.57
C ASP A 142 32.98 -23.25 -25.27
N PHE A 143 31.81 -22.72 -24.92
CA PHE A 143 31.67 -21.29 -24.57
C PHE A 143 32.27 -20.95 -23.19
N ALA A 144 32.46 -21.93 -22.30
CA ALA A 144 33.14 -21.70 -21.02
C ALA A 144 34.65 -21.52 -21.25
N ASP A 145 35.24 -22.28 -22.18
CA ASP A 145 36.62 -22.11 -22.63
C ASP A 145 36.84 -20.75 -23.27
N VAL A 146 35.87 -20.26 -24.06
CA VAL A 146 35.93 -18.87 -24.60
C VAL A 146 36.03 -17.86 -23.46
N ALA A 147 35.23 -18.01 -22.40
CA ALA A 147 35.31 -17.13 -21.23
C ALA A 147 36.67 -17.25 -20.52
N LEU A 148 37.23 -18.47 -20.40
CA LEU A 148 38.55 -18.71 -19.81
C LEU A 148 39.69 -18.07 -20.61
N ILE A 149 39.64 -18.16 -21.95
CA ILE A 149 40.64 -17.54 -22.82
C ILE A 149 40.59 -16.01 -22.69
N ILE A 150 39.39 -15.42 -22.73
CA ILE A 150 39.21 -13.98 -22.57
C ILE A 150 39.65 -13.52 -21.18
N ASN A 151 39.35 -14.34 -20.15
CA ASN A 151 39.79 -14.09 -18.79
C ASN A 151 41.29 -13.84 -18.72
N ASN A 152 42.14 -14.65 -19.35
CA ASN A 152 43.60 -14.48 -19.33
C ASN A 152 44.10 -13.07 -19.74
N GLN A 153 43.32 -12.34 -20.53
CA GLN A 153 43.64 -10.98 -20.97
C GLN A 153 42.84 -9.89 -20.23
N LEU A 154 41.84 -10.27 -19.42
CA LEU A 154 41.10 -9.35 -18.55
C LEU A 154 41.95 -8.95 -17.33
N PRO A 155 41.71 -7.77 -16.75
CA PRO A 155 42.33 -7.38 -15.49
C PRO A 155 41.69 -8.16 -14.34
N HIS A 156 42.16 -9.40 -14.16
CA HIS A 156 41.71 -10.40 -13.16
C HIS A 156 41.70 -9.93 -11.72
N SER A 157 42.41 -8.85 -11.38
CA SER A 157 42.33 -8.24 -10.05
C SER A 157 41.04 -7.45 -9.82
N GLN A 158 40.29 -7.15 -10.88
CA GLN A 158 39.09 -6.31 -10.86
C GLN A 158 37.86 -7.03 -11.40
N VAL A 159 37.98 -7.75 -12.52
CA VAL A 159 36.84 -8.39 -13.20
C VAL A 159 37.18 -9.80 -13.69
N GLU A 160 36.15 -10.63 -13.76
CA GLU A 160 36.16 -11.97 -14.34
C GLU A 160 34.98 -12.11 -15.32
N MET A 161 35.18 -12.88 -16.38
CA MET A 161 34.17 -13.29 -17.33
C MET A 161 33.75 -14.72 -17.05
N ARG A 162 32.46 -14.99 -17.11
CA ARG A 162 31.91 -16.34 -17.11
C ARG A 162 30.83 -16.50 -18.17
N PHE A 163 30.62 -17.75 -18.56
CA PHE A 163 29.51 -18.15 -19.41
C PHE A 163 28.34 -18.69 -18.56
N ASP A 164 27.16 -18.12 -18.74
CA ASP A 164 25.91 -18.55 -18.11
C ASP A 164 25.19 -19.48 -19.09
N SER A 165 25.31 -20.80 -18.87
CA SER A 165 24.72 -21.84 -19.72
C SER A 165 23.19 -21.86 -19.68
N VAL A 166 22.57 -21.39 -18.59
CA VAL A 166 21.11 -21.29 -18.47
C VAL A 166 20.58 -20.12 -19.30
N GLY A 167 21.27 -18.97 -19.25
CA GLY A 167 20.92 -17.78 -20.03
C GLY A 167 21.50 -17.75 -21.45
N ASN A 168 22.34 -18.73 -21.82
CA ASN A 168 23.15 -18.77 -23.04
C ASN A 168 23.87 -17.44 -23.33
N ARG A 169 24.59 -16.88 -22.33
CA ARG A 169 25.15 -15.52 -22.40
C ARG A 169 26.50 -15.39 -21.67
N PHE A 170 27.31 -14.42 -22.09
CA PHE A 170 28.51 -14.02 -21.34
C PHE A 170 28.18 -12.94 -20.30
N ILE A 171 28.84 -13.04 -19.14
CA ILE A 171 28.72 -12.09 -18.05
C ILE A 171 30.13 -11.69 -17.63
N ILE A 172 30.42 -10.39 -17.64
CA ILE A 172 31.61 -9.84 -16.96
C ILE A 172 31.16 -9.37 -15.58
N GLU A 173 31.78 -9.84 -14.51
CA GLU A 173 31.46 -9.45 -13.14
C GLU A 173 32.71 -9.03 -12.37
N ALA A 174 32.52 -8.16 -11.38
CA ALA A 174 33.58 -7.75 -10.48
C ALA A 174 34.04 -8.90 -9.59
N VAL A 175 35.34 -9.01 -9.33
CA VAL A 175 35.90 -10.04 -8.45
C VAL A 175 35.48 -9.80 -7.00
N THR A 176 35.50 -8.54 -6.56
CA THR A 176 35.01 -8.11 -5.26
C THR A 176 33.60 -7.53 -5.36
N ALA A 177 32.74 -7.90 -4.42
CA ALA A 177 31.44 -7.28 -4.27
C ALA A 177 31.58 -5.88 -3.64
N GLY A 178 30.72 -4.93 -4.02
CA GLY A 178 30.78 -3.55 -3.54
C GLY A 178 30.66 -2.49 -4.63
N VAL A 179 30.65 -1.21 -4.24
CA VAL A 179 30.54 -0.05 -5.16
C VAL A 179 31.86 0.33 -5.85
N ALA A 180 32.96 -0.32 -5.45
CA ALA A 180 34.31 0.02 -5.88
C ALA A 180 34.54 -0.15 -7.39
N ILE A 181 33.82 -1.07 -8.03
CA ILE A 181 33.92 -1.36 -9.46
C ILE A 181 32.65 -0.90 -10.18
N LYS A 182 32.82 -0.03 -11.16
CA LYS A 182 31.78 0.41 -12.10
C LYS A 182 32.15 -0.07 -13.49
N LEU A 183 31.30 -0.92 -14.07
CA LEU A 183 31.45 -1.38 -15.43
C LEU A 183 30.68 -0.48 -16.39
N SER A 184 31.23 -0.29 -17.58
CA SER A 184 30.51 0.27 -18.73
C SER A 184 30.35 -0.79 -19.80
N TYR A 185 29.51 -0.49 -20.81
CA TYR A 185 29.41 -1.34 -22.00
C TYR A 185 30.76 -1.49 -22.70
N VAL A 186 31.00 -2.68 -23.24
CA VAL A 186 32.19 -2.97 -24.03
C VAL A 186 32.14 -2.15 -25.31
N LYS A 187 33.30 -1.65 -25.74
CA LYS A 187 33.48 -0.90 -26.99
C LYS A 187 34.73 -1.38 -27.71
N GLN A 188 34.87 -1.06 -28.99
CA GLN A 188 36.13 -1.35 -29.70
C GLN A 188 37.27 -0.47 -29.17
N GLY A 189 37.03 0.84 -29.02
CA GLY A 189 38.01 1.78 -28.47
C GLY A 189 39.29 1.84 -29.31
N GLU A 190 40.46 1.81 -28.64
CA GLU A 190 41.79 1.78 -29.27
C GLU A 190 42.28 0.34 -29.56
N ALA A 191 41.46 -0.68 -29.31
CA ALA A 191 41.85 -2.08 -29.47
C ALA A 191 42.03 -2.45 -30.96
N VAL A 192 43.16 -3.08 -31.29
CA VAL A 192 43.51 -3.49 -32.65
C VAL A 192 43.20 -4.98 -32.83
N GLY A 193 42.42 -5.34 -33.86
CA GLY A 193 42.01 -6.72 -34.14
C GLY A 193 40.56 -6.82 -34.63
N THR A 194 40.02 -8.04 -34.65
CA THR A 194 38.61 -8.31 -34.94
C THR A 194 37.78 -8.03 -33.69
N TYR A 195 36.89 -7.05 -33.74
CA TYR A 195 36.12 -6.69 -32.57
C TYR A 195 35.10 -7.78 -32.18
N ILE A 196 35.17 -8.25 -30.93
CA ILE A 196 34.34 -9.37 -30.44
C ILE A 196 33.18 -8.92 -29.54
N GLY A 197 33.12 -7.66 -29.12
CA GLY A 197 32.11 -7.16 -28.17
C GLY A 197 30.65 -7.38 -28.63
N SER A 198 30.40 -7.26 -29.93
CA SER A 198 29.08 -7.45 -30.55
C SER A 198 28.70 -8.92 -30.59
N LEU A 199 29.68 -9.78 -30.88
CA LEU A 199 29.52 -11.23 -30.95
C LEU A 199 29.24 -11.82 -29.57
N LEU A 200 29.87 -11.28 -28.53
CA LEU A 200 29.66 -11.64 -27.13
C LEU A 200 28.42 -10.97 -26.50
N ARG A 201 27.74 -10.07 -27.23
CA ARG A 201 26.56 -9.31 -26.78
C ARG A 201 26.82 -8.42 -25.56
N LEU A 202 27.99 -7.78 -25.48
CA LEU A 202 28.41 -6.95 -24.33
C LEU A 202 28.35 -5.43 -24.61
N GLU A 203 27.83 -5.03 -25.77
CA GLU A 203 27.69 -3.64 -26.19
C GLU A 203 26.42 -2.95 -25.68
N ASN A 204 26.39 -1.63 -25.80
CA ASN A 204 25.22 -0.82 -25.49
C ASN A 204 24.03 -1.25 -26.36
N GLY A 205 22.88 -1.52 -25.72
CA GLY A 205 21.69 -2.06 -26.38
C GLY A 205 21.67 -3.58 -26.52
N MET A 206 22.76 -4.28 -26.19
CA MET A 206 22.83 -5.76 -26.21
C MET A 206 23.14 -6.38 -24.84
N ALA A 207 23.47 -5.56 -23.83
CA ALA A 207 23.76 -5.99 -22.46
C ALA A 207 23.00 -5.15 -21.43
N GLN A 208 22.89 -5.69 -20.22
CA GLN A 208 22.37 -5.02 -19.04
C GLN A 208 23.48 -4.80 -18.02
N LEU A 209 23.66 -3.55 -17.58
CA LEU A 209 24.54 -3.20 -16.47
C LEU A 209 23.81 -3.38 -15.13
N VAL A 210 24.46 -4.07 -14.21
CA VAL A 210 24.09 -4.19 -12.80
C VAL A 210 25.18 -3.51 -11.98
N ALA A 211 24.84 -2.43 -11.29
CA ALA A 211 25.77 -1.73 -10.43
C ALA A 211 26.11 -2.56 -9.19
N GLY A 212 27.38 -2.54 -8.78
CA GLY A 212 27.78 -3.13 -7.50
C GLY A 212 27.26 -2.30 -6.33
N ALA A 213 27.00 -2.96 -5.20
CA ALA A 213 26.50 -2.34 -3.98
C ALA A 213 27.28 -2.89 -2.78
N ASP A 214 27.63 -2.02 -1.83
CA ASP A 214 28.29 -2.44 -0.59
C ASP A 214 27.32 -3.20 0.32
N ALA A 215 27.86 -3.99 1.24
CA ALA A 215 27.05 -4.61 2.26
C ALA A 215 26.41 -3.53 3.14
N VAL A 216 25.12 -3.67 3.43
CA VAL A 216 24.38 -2.74 4.27
C VAL A 216 23.74 -3.49 5.42
N THR A 217 24.06 -3.10 6.64
CA THR A 217 23.33 -3.55 7.82
C THR A 217 22.16 -2.62 8.08
N LEU A 218 20.95 -3.15 7.94
CA LEU A 218 19.73 -2.48 8.32
C LEU A 218 19.44 -2.83 9.78
N ALA A 219 19.51 -1.83 10.65
CA ALA A 219 19.21 -2.00 12.07
C ALA A 219 17.72 -2.33 12.29
N LYS A 220 17.43 -3.10 13.33
CA LYS A 220 16.07 -3.40 13.79
C LYS A 220 15.27 -2.13 13.97
N GLN A 221 13.99 -2.22 13.62
CA GLN A 221 13.02 -1.14 13.72
C GLN A 221 11.77 -1.65 14.46
N THR A 222 11.22 -0.79 15.30
CA THR A 222 9.88 -0.98 15.85
C THR A 222 8.83 -0.96 14.74
N LEU A 223 7.66 -1.55 15.00
CA LEU A 223 6.57 -1.54 14.02
C LEU A 223 6.12 -0.12 13.68
N ALA A 224 6.10 0.78 14.67
CA ALA A 224 5.79 2.21 14.49
C ALA A 224 6.80 2.92 13.56
N GLU A 225 8.10 2.60 13.65
CA GLU A 225 9.12 3.16 12.75
C GLU A 225 8.94 2.67 11.32
N ALA A 226 8.64 1.37 11.13
CA ALA A 226 8.35 0.81 9.81
C ALA A 226 7.10 1.44 9.18
N MET A 227 6.03 1.60 9.97
CA MET A 227 4.80 2.28 9.54
C MET A 227 5.05 3.76 9.19
N SER A 228 5.88 4.46 9.98
CA SER A 228 6.30 5.84 9.70
C SER A 228 7.07 5.94 8.39
N ALA A 229 8.05 5.07 8.18
CA ALA A 229 8.86 5.02 6.97
C ALA A 229 7.99 4.78 5.73
N LEU A 230 7.04 3.85 5.82
CA LEU A 230 6.08 3.60 4.75
C LEU A 230 5.21 4.83 4.49
N ASN A 231 4.60 5.41 5.52
CA ASN A 231 3.67 6.54 5.38
C ASN A 231 4.34 7.79 4.82
N ASN A 232 5.60 8.06 5.18
CA ASN A 232 6.40 9.14 4.62
C ASN A 232 6.71 8.93 3.13
N LYS A 233 6.83 7.68 2.69
CA LYS A 233 7.04 7.34 1.27
C LYS A 233 5.75 7.32 0.47
N THR A 234 4.69 6.76 1.04
CA THR A 234 3.36 6.68 0.46
C THR A 234 2.30 6.57 1.57
N SER A 235 1.38 7.53 1.61
CA SER A 235 0.24 7.52 2.52
C SER A 235 -1.00 6.84 1.94
N ASN A 236 -0.90 6.32 0.70
CA ASN A 236 -2.01 5.73 -0.05
C ASN A 236 -2.29 4.27 0.34
N TRP A 237 -2.57 4.06 1.61
CA TRP A 237 -3.04 2.81 2.20
C TRP A 237 -3.96 3.14 3.38
N TRP A 238 -4.89 2.23 3.73
CA TRP A 238 -5.84 2.47 4.82
C TRP A 238 -5.69 1.47 5.96
N ALA A 239 -5.62 0.17 5.66
CA ALA A 239 -5.40 -0.85 6.69
C ALA A 239 -3.96 -1.37 6.68
N ALA A 240 -3.43 -1.69 7.85
CA ALA A 240 -2.17 -2.40 8.04
C ALA A 240 -2.37 -3.70 8.82
N THR A 241 -1.62 -4.72 8.46
CA THR A 241 -1.44 -5.94 9.24
C THR A 241 -0.04 -6.51 9.00
N CYS A 242 0.36 -7.55 9.73
CA CYS A 242 1.71 -8.11 9.64
C CYS A 242 1.67 -9.57 9.18
N ALA A 243 2.63 -9.96 8.35
CA ALA A 243 2.84 -11.34 7.91
C ALA A 243 3.59 -12.19 8.95
N VAL A 244 3.47 -11.86 10.23
CA VAL A 244 4.08 -12.62 11.32
C VAL A 244 3.28 -12.44 12.61
N SER A 245 3.33 -13.43 13.50
CA SER A 245 2.79 -13.33 14.85
C SER A 245 3.51 -12.23 15.63
N LEU A 246 2.73 -11.30 16.17
CA LEU A 246 3.21 -10.14 16.91
C LEU A 246 3.27 -10.42 18.40
N THR A 247 4.28 -9.84 19.07
CA THR A 247 4.32 -9.77 20.53
C THR A 247 3.44 -8.62 21.03
N ASP A 248 3.09 -8.63 22.32
CA ASP A 248 2.28 -7.59 22.95
C ASP A 248 2.88 -6.19 22.76
N ASP A 249 4.20 -6.06 22.92
CA ASP A 249 4.92 -4.80 22.71
C ASP A 249 4.85 -4.32 21.26
N GLU A 250 4.92 -5.23 20.28
CA GLU A 250 4.80 -4.90 18.85
C GLU A 250 3.37 -4.47 18.50
N ILE A 251 2.36 -5.14 19.08
CA ILE A 251 0.94 -4.77 18.93
C ILE A 251 0.71 -3.37 19.49
N VAL A 252 1.17 -3.09 20.72
CA VAL A 252 1.05 -1.79 21.37
C VAL A 252 1.78 -0.70 20.58
N SER A 253 2.98 -0.99 20.05
CA SER A 253 3.74 -0.06 19.21
C SER A 253 2.96 0.35 17.96
N GLY A 254 2.46 -0.63 17.19
CA GLY A 254 1.68 -0.38 15.97
C GLY A 254 0.34 0.32 16.28
N ALA A 255 -0.36 -0.12 17.32
CA ALA A 255 -1.64 0.44 17.73
C ALA A 255 -1.54 1.92 18.13
N ASN A 256 -0.53 2.30 18.92
CA ASN A 256 -0.32 3.69 19.32
C ASN A 256 0.02 4.58 18.11
N TRP A 257 0.84 4.09 17.17
CA TRP A 257 1.17 4.85 15.96
C TRP A 257 -0.06 5.08 15.06
N ILE A 258 -0.88 4.05 14.88
CA ILE A 258 -2.09 4.12 14.06
C ILE A 258 -3.13 5.06 14.69
N MET A 259 -3.26 5.08 16.02
CA MET A 259 -4.14 6.05 16.69
C MET A 259 -3.68 7.49 16.53
N ALA A 260 -2.38 7.73 16.37
CA ALA A 260 -1.81 9.05 16.13
C ALA A 260 -1.84 9.48 14.64
N THR A 261 -2.18 8.58 13.72
CA THR A 261 -2.13 8.81 12.28
C THR A 261 -3.53 8.81 11.65
N ASP A 262 -3.86 9.87 10.94
CA ASP A 262 -5.18 10.03 10.32
C ASP A 262 -5.48 8.98 9.25
N LYS A 263 -6.74 8.51 9.23
CA LYS A 263 -7.31 7.63 8.19
C LYS A 263 -6.48 6.37 7.97
N LYS A 264 -6.04 5.76 9.08
CA LYS A 264 -5.36 4.46 9.12
C LYS A 264 -6.08 3.51 10.08
N MET A 265 -5.91 2.22 9.85
CA MET A 265 -6.45 1.15 10.68
C MET A 265 -5.44 0.03 10.84
N PHE A 266 -5.39 -0.57 12.03
CA PHE A 266 -4.51 -1.69 12.35
C PHE A 266 -5.33 -2.95 12.60
N GLY A 267 -5.04 -4.01 11.87
CA GLY A 267 -5.62 -5.32 12.10
C GLY A 267 -4.63 -6.28 12.74
N VAL A 268 -5.05 -6.90 13.84
CA VAL A 268 -4.29 -7.91 14.57
C VAL A 268 -5.12 -9.18 14.72
N THR A 269 -4.56 -10.33 14.35
CA THR A 269 -5.06 -11.61 14.82
C THR A 269 -4.36 -11.94 16.13
N THR A 270 -5.10 -12.50 17.09
CA THR A 270 -4.49 -13.01 18.31
C THR A 270 -4.99 -14.41 18.63
N GLN A 271 -4.07 -15.27 19.07
CA GLN A 271 -4.38 -16.63 19.47
C GLN A 271 -4.19 -16.85 20.98
N ASN A 272 -3.64 -15.86 21.68
CA ASN A 272 -3.35 -15.97 23.10
C ASN A 272 -4.67 -15.94 23.90
N PRO A 273 -5.03 -17.00 24.64
CA PRO A 273 -6.25 -17.00 25.45
C PRO A 273 -6.23 -15.92 26.54
N ASP A 274 -5.07 -15.46 27.01
CA ASP A 274 -5.00 -14.38 28.00
C ASP A 274 -5.48 -13.03 27.42
N HIS A 275 -5.48 -12.88 26.09
CA HIS A 275 -5.91 -11.65 25.42
C HIS A 275 -7.43 -11.45 25.39
N ILE A 276 -8.20 -12.48 25.72
CA ILE A 276 -9.67 -12.35 25.90
C ILE A 276 -10.05 -12.13 27.37
N GLU A 277 -9.10 -12.26 28.30
CA GLU A 277 -9.38 -12.12 29.74
C GLU A 277 -9.49 -10.65 30.16
N ASN A 278 -10.51 -10.32 30.94
CA ASN A 278 -10.73 -8.97 31.44
C ASN A 278 -9.84 -8.66 32.66
N THR A 279 -8.54 -8.51 32.41
CA THR A 279 -7.52 -8.22 33.41
C THR A 279 -6.79 -6.93 33.08
N SER A 280 -6.27 -6.23 34.09
CA SER A 280 -5.59 -4.94 33.90
C SER A 280 -4.24 -5.04 33.18
N SER A 281 -3.65 -6.25 33.11
CA SER A 281 -2.42 -6.50 32.34
C SER A 281 -2.68 -6.81 30.87
N ASN A 282 -3.94 -7.05 30.47
CA ASN A 282 -4.27 -7.36 29.09
C ASN A 282 -4.26 -6.10 28.22
N ILE A 283 -3.47 -6.13 27.14
CA ILE A 283 -3.36 -5.02 26.18
C ILE A 283 -4.70 -4.67 25.51
N PHE A 284 -5.56 -5.64 25.22
CA PHE A 284 -6.86 -5.36 24.58
C PHE A 284 -7.85 -4.72 25.55
N LYS A 285 -7.70 -4.98 26.85
CA LYS A 285 -8.45 -4.25 27.89
C LYS A 285 -8.02 -2.78 27.95
N ASP A 286 -6.71 -2.50 27.90
CA ASP A 286 -6.20 -1.13 27.79
C ASP A 286 -6.72 -0.43 26.51
N PHE A 287 -6.70 -1.14 25.38
CA PHE A 287 -7.19 -0.60 24.10
C PHE A 287 -8.69 -0.27 24.15
N TYR A 288 -9.49 -1.11 24.80
CA TYR A 288 -10.91 -0.87 24.99
C TYR A 288 -11.16 0.35 25.88
N ASP A 289 -10.49 0.43 27.04
CA ASP A 289 -10.65 1.55 27.98
C ASP A 289 -10.21 2.90 27.39
N ARG A 290 -9.17 2.88 26.57
CA ARG A 290 -8.68 4.06 25.83
C ARG A 290 -9.45 4.34 24.55
N GLN A 291 -10.49 3.56 24.26
CA GLN A 291 -11.36 3.70 23.09
C GLN A 291 -10.57 3.71 21.77
N MET A 292 -9.62 2.78 21.60
CA MET A 292 -8.79 2.71 20.39
C MET A 292 -9.62 2.23 19.18
N TYR A 293 -10.32 3.17 18.54
CA TYR A 293 -11.27 2.91 17.45
C TYR A 293 -10.61 2.67 16.08
N ARG A 294 -9.29 2.75 15.98
CA ARG A 294 -8.51 2.42 14.75
C ARG A 294 -7.80 1.07 14.83
N VAL A 295 -8.05 0.30 15.89
CA VAL A 295 -7.49 -1.05 16.05
C VAL A 295 -8.63 -2.05 15.97
N VAL A 296 -8.47 -3.05 15.11
CA VAL A 296 -9.40 -4.18 15.00
C VAL A 296 -8.65 -5.46 15.35
N ALA A 297 -9.18 -6.20 16.31
CA ALA A 297 -8.65 -7.47 16.75
C ALA A 297 -9.57 -8.61 16.33
N LEU A 298 -8.98 -9.75 15.97
CA LEU A 298 -9.70 -11.00 15.74
C LEU A 298 -9.03 -12.11 16.55
N TYR A 299 -9.78 -12.76 17.43
CA TYR A 299 -9.36 -13.93 18.17
C TYR A 299 -9.60 -15.19 17.34
N ASP A 300 -8.53 -15.94 17.09
CA ASP A 300 -8.56 -17.19 16.34
C ASP A 300 -7.61 -18.21 16.99
N LYS A 301 -8.08 -19.42 17.28
CA LYS A 301 -7.29 -20.46 17.98
C LYS A 301 -6.32 -21.17 17.05
N ASN A 302 -6.53 -21.10 15.74
CA ASN A 302 -5.87 -21.97 14.75
C ASN A 302 -5.07 -21.17 13.71
N ASP A 303 -5.53 -19.98 13.34
CA ASP A 303 -4.96 -19.15 12.28
C ASP A 303 -4.31 -17.86 12.82
N HIS A 304 -3.13 -17.52 12.32
CA HIS A 304 -2.40 -16.31 12.70
C HIS A 304 -2.77 -15.08 11.84
N TYR A 305 -3.46 -15.28 10.73
CA TYR A 305 -3.68 -14.28 9.69
C TYR A 305 -5.15 -14.10 9.32
N ALA A 306 -6.07 -14.59 10.15
CA ALA A 306 -7.51 -14.43 9.96
C ALA A 306 -7.95 -12.97 9.78
N ILE A 307 -7.27 -12.02 10.45
CA ILE A 307 -7.56 -10.59 10.27
C ILE A 307 -7.33 -10.10 8.84
N THR A 308 -6.45 -10.73 8.07
CA THR A 308 -6.20 -10.36 6.67
C THR A 308 -7.45 -10.59 5.81
N SER A 309 -8.14 -11.71 6.02
CA SER A 309 -9.42 -12.00 5.35
C SER A 309 -10.50 -11.00 5.77
N PHE A 310 -10.57 -10.68 7.07
CA PHE A 310 -11.50 -9.69 7.63
C PHE A 310 -11.30 -8.31 6.98
N LEU A 311 -10.06 -7.81 6.95
CA LEU A 311 -9.73 -6.51 6.39
C LEU A 311 -10.02 -6.49 4.89
N ALA A 312 -9.61 -7.51 4.14
CA ALA A 312 -9.87 -7.60 2.70
C ALA A 312 -11.37 -7.49 2.40
N ARG A 313 -12.22 -8.15 3.20
CA ARG A 313 -13.68 -8.02 3.06
C ARG A 313 -14.16 -6.61 3.43
N GLY A 314 -13.71 -6.05 4.54
CA GLY A 314 -14.10 -4.71 5.01
C GLY A 314 -13.74 -3.59 4.04
N MET A 315 -12.59 -3.71 3.37
CA MET A 315 -12.08 -2.76 2.38
C MET A 315 -12.67 -2.93 0.97
N SER A 316 -13.53 -3.93 0.75
CA SER A 316 -14.12 -4.22 -0.57
C SER A 316 -15.27 -3.27 -0.96
N VAL A 317 -15.67 -2.35 -0.07
CA VAL A 317 -16.77 -1.40 -0.28
C VAL A 317 -16.48 -0.49 -1.47
N ASN A 318 -17.42 -0.45 -2.43
CA ASN A 318 -17.37 0.48 -3.54
C ASN A 318 -18.27 1.67 -3.27
N PHE A 319 -17.73 2.72 -2.66
CA PHE A 319 -18.48 3.93 -2.28
C PHE A 319 -19.18 4.67 -3.43
N SER A 320 -18.85 4.37 -4.69
CA SER A 320 -19.54 4.92 -5.86
C SER A 320 -20.72 4.07 -6.34
N ALA A 321 -20.85 2.83 -5.86
CA ALA A 321 -21.97 1.96 -6.16
C ALA A 321 -23.14 2.19 -5.18
N GLN A 322 -24.36 1.98 -5.68
CA GLN A 322 -25.58 2.08 -4.88
C GLN A 322 -25.65 0.94 -3.85
N ASN A 323 -26.03 1.25 -2.60
CA ASN A 323 -26.19 0.29 -1.50
C ASN A 323 -25.02 -0.70 -1.35
N SER A 324 -23.80 -0.16 -1.27
CA SER A 324 -22.56 -0.93 -1.29
C SER A 324 -21.87 -1.07 0.06
N THR A 325 -22.25 -0.23 1.04
CA THR A 325 -21.74 -0.31 2.41
C THR A 325 -22.08 -1.65 3.04
N LEU A 326 -21.21 -2.13 3.92
CA LEU A 326 -21.38 -3.42 4.57
C LEU A 326 -20.98 -3.33 6.04
N THR A 327 -21.63 -4.15 6.85
CA THR A 327 -21.19 -4.46 8.21
C THR A 327 -20.35 -5.74 8.20
N MET A 328 -19.36 -5.84 9.08
CA MET A 328 -18.49 -7.02 9.15
C MET A 328 -19.12 -8.20 9.90
N LYS A 329 -20.11 -7.95 10.76
CA LYS A 329 -20.93 -9.00 11.35
C LYS A 329 -21.62 -9.82 10.25
N PHE A 330 -21.81 -11.12 10.48
CA PHE A 330 -22.43 -12.07 9.52
C PHE A 330 -21.60 -12.38 8.28
N LYS A 331 -20.39 -11.82 8.12
CA LYS A 331 -19.55 -12.11 6.96
C LYS A 331 -18.77 -13.40 7.16
N GLN A 332 -18.44 -14.04 6.04
CA GLN A 332 -17.59 -15.21 5.99
C GLN A 332 -16.15 -14.82 5.73
N LEU A 333 -15.23 -15.62 6.23
CA LEU A 333 -13.79 -15.49 6.02
C LEU A 333 -13.28 -16.70 5.23
N PRO A 334 -13.30 -16.66 3.89
CA PRO A 334 -12.78 -17.75 3.08
C PRO A 334 -11.30 -18.01 3.40
N GLY A 335 -10.93 -19.29 3.45
CA GLY A 335 -9.60 -19.74 3.84
C GLY A 335 -9.41 -19.92 5.35
N ILE A 336 -10.21 -19.25 6.17
CA ILE A 336 -10.15 -19.37 7.62
C ILE A 336 -11.14 -20.44 8.09
N THR A 337 -10.67 -21.32 8.95
CA THR A 337 -11.54 -22.34 9.56
C THR A 337 -12.27 -21.70 10.74
N PRO A 338 -13.61 -21.80 10.83
CA PRO A 338 -14.33 -21.28 11.99
C PRO A 338 -13.92 -22.04 13.25
N ASP A 339 -13.70 -21.30 14.33
CA ASP A 339 -13.36 -21.86 15.62
C ASP A 339 -14.57 -22.42 16.37
N ASP A 340 -14.32 -23.42 17.21
CA ASP A 340 -15.26 -23.86 18.22
C ASP A 340 -15.03 -23.03 19.51
N LEU A 341 -15.86 -22.00 19.67
CA LEU A 341 -15.81 -21.08 20.82
C LEU A 341 -16.99 -21.33 21.74
N THR A 342 -16.71 -21.41 23.04
CA THR A 342 -17.76 -21.45 24.06
C THR A 342 -18.47 -20.10 24.17
N GLU A 343 -19.71 -20.09 24.65
CA GLU A 343 -20.45 -18.84 24.93
C GLU A 343 -19.69 -17.92 25.90
N THR A 344 -18.92 -18.49 26.82
CA THR A 344 -18.09 -17.75 27.77
C THR A 344 -16.93 -17.05 27.08
N GLU A 345 -16.21 -17.72 26.18
CA GLU A 345 -15.14 -17.10 25.39
C GLU A 345 -15.69 -16.01 24.46
N ALA A 346 -16.82 -16.27 23.80
CA ALA A 346 -17.49 -15.28 22.95
C ALA A 346 -17.91 -14.02 23.74
N ALA A 347 -18.45 -14.20 24.95
CA ALA A 347 -18.81 -13.09 25.83
C ALA A 347 -17.58 -12.27 26.28
N LYS A 348 -16.45 -12.95 26.56
CA LYS A 348 -15.17 -12.32 26.89
C LYS A 348 -14.63 -11.48 25.72
N CYS A 349 -14.59 -12.03 24.51
CA CYS A 349 -14.20 -11.30 23.30
C CYS A 349 -15.07 -10.05 23.10
N LYS A 350 -16.40 -10.21 23.20
CA LYS A 350 -17.35 -9.12 23.04
C LYS A 350 -17.15 -7.99 24.06
N ALA A 351 -16.83 -8.33 25.31
CA ALA A 351 -16.57 -7.35 26.37
C ALA A 351 -15.32 -6.48 26.11
N LEU A 352 -14.39 -6.96 25.28
CA LEU A 352 -13.16 -6.27 24.90
C LEU A 352 -13.19 -5.73 23.46
N GLY A 353 -14.32 -5.83 22.76
CA GLY A 353 -14.45 -5.41 21.36
C GLY A 353 -13.62 -6.25 20.37
N ILE A 354 -13.20 -7.46 20.78
CA ILE A 354 -12.44 -8.40 19.96
C ILE A 354 -13.42 -9.22 19.11
N ASN A 355 -13.13 -9.35 17.81
CA ASN A 355 -13.93 -10.15 16.89
C ASN A 355 -13.51 -11.63 16.95
N PHE A 356 -14.37 -12.51 16.49
CA PHE A 356 -14.10 -13.94 16.38
C PHE A 356 -14.93 -14.52 15.23
N TYR A 357 -14.50 -15.67 14.72
CA TYR A 357 -15.16 -16.38 13.61
C TYR A 357 -15.58 -17.77 14.06
N THR A 358 -16.89 -17.99 14.24
CA THR A 358 -17.44 -19.22 14.82
C THR A 358 -18.74 -19.64 14.13
N TYR A 359 -19.19 -20.87 14.40
CA TYR A 359 -20.49 -21.36 13.98
C TYR A 359 -21.60 -20.85 14.89
N TYR A 360 -22.65 -20.31 14.28
CA TYR A 360 -23.95 -20.15 14.91
C TYR A 360 -24.89 -21.14 14.24
N ASP A 361 -25.22 -22.21 14.98
CA ASP A 361 -25.85 -23.41 14.43
C ASP A 361 -25.02 -23.96 13.24
N GLN A 362 -25.54 -23.95 12.02
CA GLN A 362 -24.83 -24.45 10.84
C GLN A 362 -24.10 -23.35 10.04
N SER A 363 -24.26 -22.08 10.43
CA SER A 363 -23.72 -20.94 9.68
C SER A 363 -22.49 -20.35 10.34
N ALA A 364 -21.34 -20.45 9.69
CA ALA A 364 -20.13 -19.76 10.11
C ALA A 364 -20.21 -18.26 9.83
N MET A 365 -19.88 -17.44 10.82
CA MET A 365 -19.87 -15.98 10.67
C MET A 365 -18.91 -15.28 11.60
N VAL A 366 -18.49 -14.09 11.16
CA VAL A 366 -17.79 -13.11 11.99
C VAL A 366 -18.78 -12.48 12.96
N ALA A 367 -18.38 -12.42 14.23
CA ALA A 367 -18.99 -11.61 15.26
C ALA A 367 -17.89 -10.78 15.95
N GLU A 368 -18.08 -9.51 16.31
CA GLU A 368 -19.29 -8.69 16.23
C GLU A 368 -19.19 -7.59 15.14
N GLY A 369 -18.06 -7.45 14.45
CA GLY A 369 -17.81 -6.36 13.50
C GLY A 369 -17.41 -5.05 14.19
N THR A 370 -16.74 -5.13 15.33
CA THR A 370 -16.32 -3.99 16.16
C THR A 370 -14.84 -3.69 16.03
N VAL A 371 -14.45 -2.47 16.38
CA VAL A 371 -13.06 -2.10 16.70
C VAL A 371 -12.86 -2.21 18.21
N CYS A 372 -11.61 -2.33 18.67
CA CYS A 372 -11.29 -2.49 20.09
C CYS A 372 -11.88 -1.35 20.94
N GLY A 373 -12.05 -0.14 20.40
CA GLY A 373 -12.71 0.98 21.09
C GLY A 373 -14.25 0.88 21.25
N GLY A 374 -14.86 -0.28 21.01
CA GLY A 374 -16.29 -0.53 21.21
C GLY A 374 -17.22 0.06 20.13
N ARG A 375 -16.67 0.78 19.15
CA ARG A 375 -17.41 1.26 17.97
C ARG A 375 -17.51 0.17 16.91
N PHE A 376 -18.41 0.36 15.95
CA PHE A 376 -18.48 -0.53 14.79
C PHE A 376 -17.41 -0.18 13.75
N PHE A 377 -16.84 -1.21 13.12
CA PHE A 377 -15.79 -1.06 12.12
C PHE A 377 -16.26 -0.28 10.89
N ASP A 378 -17.49 -0.54 10.44
CA ASP A 378 -18.11 0.10 9.29
C ASP A 378 -18.32 1.60 9.51
N GLU A 379 -18.69 2.03 10.72
CA GLU A 379 -18.77 3.45 11.06
C GLU A 379 -17.44 4.17 10.83
N VAL A 380 -16.35 3.62 11.34
CA VAL A 380 -15.01 4.23 11.21
C VAL A 380 -14.59 4.29 9.74
N HIS A 381 -14.81 3.20 8.99
CA HIS A 381 -14.47 3.13 7.57
C HIS A 381 -15.27 4.13 6.73
N ILE A 382 -16.58 4.24 6.96
CA ILE A 382 -17.47 5.19 6.25
C ILE A 382 -17.10 6.63 6.57
N LEU A 383 -16.83 6.95 7.84
CA LEU A 383 -16.48 8.31 8.26
C LEU A 383 -15.12 8.75 7.71
N ASP A 384 -14.12 7.87 7.72
CA ASP A 384 -12.81 8.15 7.12
C ASP A 384 -12.93 8.43 5.61
N TRP A 385 -13.73 7.63 4.90
CA TRP A 385 -14.06 7.87 3.49
C TRP A 385 -14.74 9.23 3.29
N PHE A 386 -15.76 9.53 4.10
CA PHE A 386 -16.52 10.77 3.98
C PHE A 386 -15.64 12.00 4.16
N VAL A 387 -14.77 12.00 5.19
CA VAL A 387 -13.84 13.12 5.45
C VAL A 387 -12.87 13.32 4.29
N ASP A 388 -12.31 12.24 3.71
CA ASP A 388 -11.45 12.36 2.51
C ASP A 388 -12.21 12.85 1.28
N ALA A 389 -13.41 12.33 1.06
CA ALA A 389 -14.25 12.70 -0.08
C ALA A 389 -14.66 14.18 -0.02
N VAL A 390 -15.08 14.67 1.16
CA VAL A 390 -15.40 16.09 1.39
C VAL A 390 -14.17 16.96 1.18
N GLN A 391 -13.03 16.62 1.79
CA GLN A 391 -11.79 17.39 1.67
C GLN A 391 -11.39 17.58 0.20
N LYS A 392 -11.47 16.51 -0.60
CA LYS A 392 -11.09 16.54 -2.02
C LYS A 392 -12.12 17.21 -2.89
N GLN A 393 -13.40 17.05 -2.60
CA GLN A 393 -14.47 17.71 -3.35
C GLN A 393 -14.45 19.23 -3.13
N VAL A 394 -14.25 19.68 -1.89
CA VAL A 394 -14.11 21.10 -1.56
C VAL A 394 -12.84 21.66 -2.21
N PHE A 395 -11.69 20.98 -2.09
CA PHE A 395 -10.45 21.40 -2.76
C PHE A 395 -10.64 21.49 -4.29
N THR A 396 -11.27 20.49 -4.90
CA THR A 396 -11.57 20.48 -6.34
C THR A 396 -12.43 21.67 -6.74
N THR A 397 -13.42 22.02 -5.92
CA THR A 397 -14.32 23.15 -6.17
C THR A 397 -13.55 24.48 -6.15
N LEU A 398 -12.64 24.65 -5.18
CA LEU A 398 -11.76 25.82 -5.10
C LEU A 398 -10.78 25.87 -6.28
N TYR A 399 -10.14 24.75 -6.58
CA TYR A 399 -9.05 24.64 -7.55
C TYR A 399 -9.51 24.74 -9.01
N ARG A 400 -10.66 24.15 -9.34
CA ARG A 400 -11.21 24.17 -10.71
C ARG A 400 -12.02 25.41 -11.02
N SER A 401 -12.22 26.32 -10.06
CA SER A 401 -12.93 27.56 -10.33
C SER A 401 -12.07 28.44 -11.26
N PRO A 402 -12.52 28.73 -12.50
CA PRO A 402 -11.73 29.51 -13.45
C PRO A 402 -11.56 30.97 -12.99
N THR A 403 -12.43 31.43 -12.10
CA THR A 403 -12.41 32.73 -11.44
C THR A 403 -12.34 32.53 -9.92
N LYS A 404 -12.06 33.60 -9.17
CA LYS A 404 -12.12 33.54 -7.70
C LYS A 404 -13.50 33.09 -7.22
N ILE A 405 -13.55 32.25 -6.18
CA ILE A 405 -14.76 32.11 -5.37
C ILE A 405 -14.75 33.29 -4.39
N PRO A 406 -15.71 34.23 -4.50
CA PRO A 406 -15.71 35.42 -3.66
C PRO A 406 -16.01 35.04 -2.21
N LEU A 407 -15.43 35.77 -1.26
CA LEU A 407 -15.79 35.68 0.16
C LEU A 407 -17.12 36.41 0.39
N THR A 408 -18.20 35.79 -0.07
CA THR A 408 -19.59 36.22 0.09
C THR A 408 -20.45 35.01 0.41
N ASP A 409 -21.66 35.22 0.88
CA ASP A 409 -22.59 34.11 1.20
C ASP A 409 -22.84 33.19 0.00
N PHE A 410 -22.82 33.73 -1.23
CA PHE A 410 -22.87 32.94 -2.45
C PHE A 410 -21.64 32.03 -2.63
N GLY A 411 -20.44 32.54 -2.34
CA GLY A 411 -19.21 31.76 -2.39
C GLY A 411 -19.19 30.67 -1.32
N THR A 412 -19.66 30.97 -0.11
CA THR A 412 -19.82 30.00 0.98
C THR A 412 -20.84 28.92 0.60
N GLU A 413 -21.96 29.26 -0.01
CA GLU A 413 -22.95 28.26 -0.43
C GLU A 413 -22.44 27.37 -1.58
N ARG A 414 -21.50 27.85 -2.40
CA ARG A 414 -20.80 27.01 -3.38
C ARG A 414 -19.95 25.92 -2.69
N ILE A 415 -19.32 26.24 -1.56
CA ILE A 415 -18.60 25.26 -0.73
C ILE A 415 -19.59 24.28 -0.09
N ASN A 416 -20.68 24.79 0.53
CA ASN A 416 -21.73 23.94 1.09
C ASN A 416 -22.31 22.98 0.03
N SER A 417 -22.54 23.46 -1.19
CA SER A 417 -23.04 22.62 -2.30
C SER A 417 -22.08 21.49 -2.66
N ALA A 418 -20.77 21.73 -2.59
CA ALA A 418 -19.75 20.71 -2.79
C ALA A 418 -19.74 19.66 -1.66
N ILE A 419 -20.00 20.07 -0.42
CA ILE A 419 -20.16 19.15 0.72
C ILE A 419 -21.45 18.32 0.54
N LYS A 420 -22.57 18.98 0.21
CA LYS A 420 -23.87 18.34 -0.04
C LYS A 420 -23.79 17.28 -1.14
N SER A 421 -22.97 17.48 -2.18
CA SER A 421 -22.82 16.45 -3.24
C SER A 421 -22.18 15.16 -2.73
N VAL A 422 -21.22 15.24 -1.79
CA VAL A 422 -20.63 14.06 -1.14
C VAL A 422 -21.61 13.42 -0.15
N CYS A 423 -22.40 14.23 0.56
CA CYS A 423 -23.45 13.70 1.45
C CYS A 423 -24.48 12.87 0.66
N ARG A 424 -24.91 13.36 -0.52
CA ARG A 424 -25.80 12.61 -1.42
C ARG A 424 -25.15 11.32 -1.95
N GLU A 425 -23.84 11.30 -2.18
CA GLU A 425 -23.11 10.07 -2.52
C GLU A 425 -23.18 9.06 -1.37
N GLY A 426 -23.05 9.52 -0.12
CA GLY A 426 -23.24 8.69 1.07
C GLY A 426 -24.67 8.15 1.25
N VAL A 427 -25.68 8.93 0.88
CA VAL A 427 -27.07 8.43 0.82
C VAL A 427 -27.21 7.35 -0.26
N ASN A 428 -26.67 7.60 -1.46
CA ASN A 428 -26.75 6.67 -2.58
C ASN A 428 -26.05 5.33 -2.28
N ASN A 429 -24.89 5.36 -1.61
CA ASN A 429 -24.14 4.14 -1.30
C ASN A 429 -24.64 3.39 -0.05
N GLY A 430 -25.65 3.93 0.65
CA GLY A 430 -26.26 3.32 1.83
C GLY A 430 -25.53 3.64 3.14
N ALA A 431 -24.58 4.57 3.16
CA ALA A 431 -23.93 5.03 4.39
C ALA A 431 -24.85 5.89 5.26
N PHE A 432 -25.67 6.73 4.63
CA PHE A 432 -26.56 7.69 5.31
C PHE A 432 -28.02 7.43 4.99
N ALA A 433 -28.90 7.76 5.94
CA ALA A 433 -30.33 7.60 5.79
C ALA A 433 -31.08 8.72 6.52
N ALA A 434 -32.34 8.95 6.12
CA ALA A 434 -33.21 9.89 6.80
C ALA A 434 -33.43 9.49 8.27
N GLY A 435 -33.61 10.46 9.15
CA GLY A 435 -33.89 10.19 10.56
C GLY A 435 -33.77 11.39 11.46
N VAL A 436 -34.07 11.17 12.75
CA VAL A 436 -34.03 12.22 13.77
C VAL A 436 -32.59 12.57 14.17
N TRP A 437 -32.29 13.86 14.24
CA TRP A 437 -31.05 14.41 14.78
C TRP A 437 -31.05 14.37 16.31
N ASN A 438 -30.08 13.66 16.88
CA ASN A 438 -29.93 13.51 18.33
C ASN A 438 -28.73 14.25 18.91
N GLY A 439 -27.97 14.97 18.06
CA GLY A 439 -26.82 15.74 18.52
C GLY A 439 -27.20 17.15 18.95
N ASP A 440 -26.17 17.94 19.25
CA ASP A 440 -26.33 19.33 19.67
C ASP A 440 -26.91 20.21 18.55
N PRO A 441 -27.68 21.25 18.89
CA PRO A 441 -28.25 22.19 17.93
C PRO A 441 -27.16 23.08 17.30
N PHE A 442 -27.30 23.40 16.01
CA PHE A 442 -26.48 24.41 15.33
C PHE A 442 -27.16 24.96 14.06
N GLY A 443 -26.84 26.21 13.70
CA GLY A 443 -27.54 26.92 12.64
C GLY A 443 -29.04 26.99 12.93
N THR A 444 -29.87 26.43 12.06
CA THR A 444 -31.33 26.29 12.28
C THR A 444 -31.75 24.89 12.74
N LEU A 445 -30.81 23.96 12.91
CA LEU A 445 -31.08 22.58 13.29
C LEU A 445 -31.13 22.45 14.82
N ASN A 446 -32.19 21.82 15.33
CA ASN A 446 -32.37 21.50 16.74
C ASN A 446 -32.35 20.00 17.00
N THR A 447 -32.01 19.61 18.22
CA THR A 447 -32.16 18.22 18.68
C THR A 447 -33.63 17.80 18.58
N GLY A 448 -33.90 16.67 17.93
CA GLY A 448 -35.25 16.18 17.65
C GLY A 448 -35.77 16.51 16.25
N ASP A 449 -35.09 17.38 15.50
CA ASP A 449 -35.47 17.68 14.11
C ASP A 449 -35.22 16.47 13.21
N TYR A 450 -36.11 16.28 12.22
CA TYR A 450 -36.01 15.19 11.26
C TYR A 450 -35.19 15.63 10.04
N LEU A 451 -34.17 14.85 9.68
CA LEU A 451 -33.31 15.06 8.53
C LEU A 451 -33.84 14.24 7.33
N ASP A 452 -34.67 14.84 6.47
CA ASP A 452 -35.27 14.14 5.32
C ASP A 452 -34.24 13.62 4.32
N GLU A 453 -33.19 14.40 4.04
CA GLU A 453 -32.08 13.98 3.16
C GLU A 453 -31.03 13.13 3.89
N GLY A 454 -31.20 12.90 5.20
CA GLY A 454 -30.21 12.22 6.06
C GLY A 454 -28.99 13.07 6.45
N PHE A 455 -28.95 14.34 6.03
CA PHE A 455 -27.89 15.28 6.39
C PHE A 455 -28.38 16.73 6.42
N TYR A 456 -27.63 17.60 7.09
CA TYR A 456 -27.82 19.05 7.10
C TYR A 456 -26.45 19.74 7.04
N VAL A 457 -26.28 20.71 6.14
CA VAL A 457 -25.02 21.47 5.95
C VAL A 457 -25.31 22.94 6.14
N TRP A 458 -24.55 23.59 7.01
CA TRP A 458 -24.72 24.99 7.34
C TRP A 458 -23.38 25.70 7.47
N SER A 459 -23.34 26.98 7.09
CA SER A 459 -22.23 27.88 7.38
C SER A 459 -22.83 29.23 7.78
N ASP A 460 -22.14 29.97 8.66
CA ASP A 460 -22.59 31.32 9.04
C ASP A 460 -22.42 32.32 7.89
N THR A 461 -23.11 33.46 7.98
CA THR A 461 -22.92 34.56 7.03
C THR A 461 -21.50 35.10 7.10
N THR A 462 -20.97 35.47 5.94
CA THR A 462 -19.69 36.16 5.81
C THR A 462 -19.66 37.50 6.55
N ASP A 463 -20.83 38.06 6.90
CA ASP A 463 -20.95 39.27 7.69
C ASP A 463 -20.51 39.10 9.15
N ASN A 464 -20.59 37.88 9.70
CA ASN A 464 -20.16 37.60 11.07
C ASN A 464 -18.65 37.31 11.19
N LEU A 465 -17.92 37.28 10.08
CA LEU A 465 -16.47 37.07 10.09
C LEU A 465 -15.73 38.25 10.71
N THR A 466 -14.74 37.94 11.55
CA THR A 466 -13.82 38.92 12.12
C THR A 466 -13.02 39.64 11.02
N SER A 467 -12.60 40.88 11.27
CA SER A 467 -11.73 41.61 10.32
C SER A 467 -10.45 40.84 10.01
N SER A 468 -9.89 40.14 11.00
CA SER A 468 -8.69 39.31 10.83
C SER A 468 -8.91 38.13 9.89
N ASP A 469 -10.02 37.39 10.04
CA ASP A 469 -10.32 36.26 9.15
C ASP A 469 -10.66 36.71 7.74
N ARG A 470 -11.32 37.86 7.58
CA ARG A 470 -11.57 38.48 6.26
C ARG A 470 -10.28 38.89 5.58
N GLU A 471 -9.34 39.50 6.31
CA GLU A 471 -8.01 39.85 5.80
C GLU A 471 -7.19 38.61 5.40
N GLN A 472 -7.30 37.53 6.17
CA GLN A 472 -6.69 36.23 5.88
C GLN A 472 -7.46 35.41 4.83
N ARG A 473 -8.58 35.94 4.32
CA ARG A 473 -9.43 35.33 3.28
C ARG A 473 -9.96 33.95 3.64
N LYS A 474 -10.30 33.75 4.92
CA LYS A 474 -10.89 32.51 5.42
C LYS A 474 -12.41 32.54 5.25
N ALA A 475 -12.96 31.46 4.70
CA ALA A 475 -14.41 31.26 4.65
C ALA A 475 -14.95 30.95 6.06
N PRO A 476 -16.23 31.25 6.35
CA PRO A 476 -16.88 30.79 7.58
C PRO A 476 -16.79 29.26 7.69
N PRO A 477 -16.65 28.71 8.91
CA PRO A 477 -16.60 27.27 9.09
C PRO A 477 -17.92 26.62 8.66
N SER A 478 -17.83 25.61 7.81
CA SER A 478 -18.98 24.77 7.44
C SER A 478 -19.18 23.66 8.47
N GLN A 479 -20.40 23.52 8.96
CA GLN A 479 -20.83 22.49 9.89
C GLN A 479 -21.77 21.51 9.19
N VAL A 480 -21.64 20.23 9.50
CA VAL A 480 -22.39 19.15 8.84
C VAL A 480 -22.94 18.21 9.91
N ALA A 481 -24.25 18.00 9.89
CA ALA A 481 -24.92 16.92 10.60
C ALA A 481 -25.19 15.78 9.61
N LEU A 482 -24.91 14.55 10.02
CA LEU A 482 -25.10 13.34 9.24
C LEU A 482 -25.85 12.32 10.09
N LYS A 483 -26.82 11.64 9.48
CA LYS A 483 -27.49 10.48 10.08
C LYS A 483 -27.02 9.22 9.36
N MET A 484 -26.24 8.41 10.07
CA MET A 484 -25.80 7.11 9.55
C MET A 484 -26.96 6.13 9.47
N ALA A 485 -26.98 5.30 8.43
CA ALA A 485 -28.04 4.31 8.21
C ALA A 485 -28.02 3.16 9.25
N GLY A 486 -26.88 2.94 9.91
CA GLY A 486 -26.69 1.86 10.90
C GLY A 486 -26.88 0.46 10.29
N ALA A 487 -26.49 -0.57 11.05
CA ALA A 487 -26.77 -1.96 10.69
C ALA A 487 -27.50 -2.65 11.85
N ILE A 488 -28.53 -3.45 11.54
CA ILE A 488 -29.23 -4.25 12.55
C ILE A 488 -28.38 -5.50 12.84
N HIS A 489 -27.98 -5.67 14.09
CA HIS A 489 -27.10 -6.77 14.53
C HIS A 489 -27.79 -7.80 15.44
N SER A 490 -28.97 -7.49 15.98
CA SER A 490 -29.81 -8.37 16.79
C SER A 490 -31.26 -7.88 16.75
N VAL A 491 -32.21 -8.77 17.08
CA VAL A 491 -33.64 -8.44 17.18
C VAL A 491 -34.27 -9.23 18.34
N ASP A 492 -35.09 -8.56 19.14
CA ASP A 492 -35.96 -9.19 20.15
C ASP A 492 -37.39 -9.22 19.61
N VAL A 493 -37.99 -10.42 19.55
CA VAL A 493 -39.36 -10.61 19.05
C VAL A 493 -40.26 -11.11 20.18
N ILE A 494 -41.22 -10.29 20.59
CA ILE A 494 -42.21 -10.64 21.62
C ILE A 494 -43.48 -11.15 20.94
N VAL A 495 -43.87 -12.39 21.24
CA VAL A 495 -45.11 -13.00 20.73
C VAL A 495 -46.16 -12.99 21.84
N ASN A 496 -47.19 -12.16 21.66
CA ASN A 496 -48.38 -12.15 22.52
C ASN A 496 -49.43 -13.08 21.89
N PHE A 497 -50.05 -13.94 22.70
CA PHE A 497 -51.15 -14.79 22.26
C PHE A 497 -52.37 -14.58 23.16
N ASP A 498 -53.55 -14.73 22.58
CA ASP A 498 -54.84 -14.80 23.26
C ASP A 498 -55.53 -16.11 22.86
N ARG A 499 -56.40 -16.66 23.72
CA ARG A 499 -56.98 -18.00 23.54
C ARG A 499 -58.30 -18.02 22.78
#